data_AF-A0A5S9M2Q2-F1
#
_entry.id   AF-A0A5S9M2Q2-F1
#
_cell.length_a   1.000
_cell.length_b   1.000
_cell.length_c   1.000
_cell.angle_alpha   90.00
_cell.angle_beta   90.00
_cell.angle_gamma   90.00
#
_symmetry.space_group_name_H-M   'P 1'
#
loop_
_entity.id
_entity.type
_entity.pdbx_description
1 polymer ?
#
loop_
_entity_poly.entity_id
_entity_poly.type
_entity_poly.pdbx_seq_one_letter_code
_entity_poly.pdbx_strand_id
1 'polypeptide(L)'
;MAGKLDLAILSMPVEHESLKTKQMLTEPLLLAVPQAAQPWLSEELNEIIKQAGQKESGHEIVPFQLLEGTPFIMLKEGYGFRQVVMELCRHHGFQPKAAFETSHIQTAQALVKKTN
;
A
#
# COMPACT_ATOMS: atom_id res chain seq x y z
N MET A 1 28.86 12.83 8.88
CA MET A 1 27.78 13.45 9.68
C MET A 1 27.64 12.74 11.03
N ALA A 2 28.73 12.64 11.81
CA ALA A 2 28.67 12.02 13.12
C ALA A 2 27.97 12.96 14.11
N GLY A 3 26.97 12.47 14.86
CA GLY A 3 26.34 13.19 15.97
C GLY A 3 25.14 14.08 15.66
N LYS A 4 24.44 13.90 14.52
CA LYS A 4 23.21 14.67 14.19
C LYS A 4 21.88 13.95 14.49
N LEU A 5 21.91 12.67 14.84
CA LEU A 5 20.73 11.82 14.98
C LEU A 5 20.94 10.81 16.12
N ASP A 6 20.12 10.92 17.16
CA ASP A 6 20.20 10.04 18.34
C ASP A 6 19.32 8.80 18.21
N LEU A 7 18.20 8.92 17.48
CA LEU A 7 17.21 7.86 17.28
C LEU A 7 16.56 8.00 15.90
N ALA A 8 16.27 6.87 15.27
CA ALA A 8 15.47 6.80 14.05
C ALA A 8 14.40 5.71 14.18
N ILE A 9 13.22 5.95 13.60
CA ILE A 9 12.17 4.94 13.41
C ILE A 9 12.11 4.67 11.91
N LEU A 10 12.44 3.44 11.52
CA LEU A 10 12.60 3.04 10.13
C LEU A 10 11.99 1.65 9.92
N SER A 11 11.57 1.38 8.68
CA SER A 11 11.19 0.03 8.26
C SER A 11 12.42 -0.87 8.24
N MET A 12 12.30 -2.08 8.78
CA MET A 12 13.35 -3.09 8.78
C MET A 12 13.37 -3.88 7.45
N PRO A 13 14.52 -4.46 7.05
CA PRO A 13 15.81 -4.44 7.76
C PRO A 13 16.58 -3.13 7.58
N VAL A 14 17.32 -2.72 8.61
CA VAL A 14 18.31 -1.63 8.54
C VAL A 14 19.66 -2.21 8.91
N GLU A 15 20.55 -2.32 7.93
CA GLU A 15 21.85 -2.95 8.09
C GLU A 15 22.96 -1.89 8.07
N HIS A 16 23.62 -1.73 9.21
CA HIS A 16 24.84 -0.94 9.31
C HIS A 16 25.58 -1.33 10.60
N GLU A 17 26.89 -1.51 10.52
CA GLU A 17 27.71 -2.02 11.64
C GLU A 17 27.64 -1.12 12.89
N SER A 18 27.41 0.17 12.69
CA SER A 18 27.33 1.16 13.78
C SER A 18 25.92 1.34 14.37
N LEU A 19 24.89 0.67 13.84
CA LEU A 19 23.52 0.84 14.28
C LEU A 19 23.09 -0.35 15.16
N LYS A 20 22.45 -0.03 16.29
CA LYS A 20 21.70 -1.02 17.07
C LYS A 20 20.23 -0.88 16.70
N THR A 21 19.63 -1.95 16.20
CA THR A 21 18.21 -1.98 15.83
C THR A 21 17.42 -2.83 16.81
N LYS A 22 16.18 -2.43 17.07
CA LYS A 22 15.22 -3.20 17.86
C LYS A 22 13.85 -3.05 17.22
N GLN A 23 13.15 -4.17 17.03
CA GLN A 23 11.78 -4.15 16.56
C GLN A 23 10.89 -3.45 17.59
N MET A 24 10.17 -2.41 17.16
CA MET A 24 9.29 -1.63 18.02
C MET A 24 7.82 -2.04 17.84
N LEU A 25 7.37 -2.22 16.60
CA LEU A 25 5.99 -2.60 16.26
C LEU A 25 5.96 -3.30 14.90
N THR A 26 4.80 -3.86 14.56
CA THR A 26 4.44 -4.29 13.21
C THR A 26 3.31 -3.42 12.70
N GLU A 27 3.35 -3.04 11.43
CA GLU A 27 2.29 -2.29 10.77
C GLU A 27 1.60 -3.15 9.71
N PRO A 28 0.25 -3.16 9.64
CA PRO A 28 -0.45 -3.87 8.58
C PRO A 28 -0.31 -3.12 7.25
N LEU A 29 -0.12 -3.85 6.16
CA LEU A 29 -0.25 -3.30 4.82
C LEU A 29 -1.73 -3.30 4.42
N LEU A 30 -2.29 -2.12 4.16
CA LEU A 30 -3.69 -1.96 3.79
C LEU A 30 -3.83 -1.54 2.33
N LEU A 31 -4.88 -2.04 1.68
CA LEU A 31 -5.29 -1.59 0.36
C LEU A 31 -6.21 -0.37 0.50
N ALA A 32 -5.80 0.77 -0.05
CA ALA A 32 -6.68 1.92 -0.18
C ALA A 32 -7.58 1.75 -1.42
N VAL A 33 -8.90 1.86 -1.23
CA VAL A 33 -9.92 1.66 -2.27
C VAL A 33 -10.84 2.89 -2.36
N PRO A 34 -11.52 3.11 -3.51
CA PRO A 34 -12.56 4.12 -3.64
C PRO A 34 -13.66 3.94 -2.57
N GLN A 35 -14.31 5.04 -2.18
CA GLN A 35 -15.36 5.00 -1.15
C GLN A 35 -16.66 4.34 -1.62
N ALA A 36 -16.87 4.27 -2.93
CA ALA A 36 -18.04 3.66 -3.54
C ALA A 36 -17.61 2.67 -4.63
N ALA A 37 -18.48 1.69 -4.89
CA ALA A 37 -18.32 0.73 -5.97
C ALA A 37 -18.08 1.44 -7.32
N GLN A 38 -17.22 0.86 -8.15
CA GLN A 38 -16.77 1.44 -9.40
C GLN A 38 -17.08 0.51 -10.57
N PRO A 39 -17.55 1.01 -11.74
CA PRO A 39 -17.88 0.16 -12.89
C PRO A 39 -16.69 -0.59 -13.50
N TRP A 40 -15.47 -0.10 -13.27
CA TRP A 40 -14.23 -0.68 -13.80
C TRP A 40 -13.57 -1.70 -12.86
N LEU A 41 -14.13 -1.89 -11.66
CA LEU A 41 -13.72 -2.95 -10.72
C LEU A 41 -14.57 -4.21 -10.95
N SER A 42 -14.04 -5.37 -10.56
CA SER A 42 -14.84 -6.60 -10.54
C SER A 42 -16.00 -6.51 -9.55
N GLU A 43 -17.05 -7.30 -9.80
CA GLU A 43 -18.21 -7.36 -8.91
C GLU A 43 -17.79 -7.82 -7.51
N GLU A 44 -16.91 -8.81 -7.41
CA GLU A 44 -16.42 -9.32 -6.13
C GLU A 44 -15.69 -8.25 -5.32
N LEU A 45 -14.86 -7.42 -5.98
CA LEU A 45 -14.14 -6.35 -5.29
C LEU A 45 -15.08 -5.21 -4.89
N ASN A 46 -16.08 -4.90 -5.71
CA ASN A 46 -17.12 -3.93 -5.37
C ASN A 46 -17.96 -4.37 -4.15
N GLU A 47 -18.29 -5.65 -4.03
CA GLU A 47 -18.98 -6.18 -2.85
C GLU A 47 -18.13 -6.07 -1.59
N ILE A 48 -16.83 -6.38 -1.67
CA ILE A 48 -15.91 -6.18 -0.54
C ILE A 48 -15.84 -4.70 -0.13
N ILE A 49 -15.78 -3.77 -1.09
CA ILE A 49 -15.79 -2.32 -0.81
C ILE A 49 -17.08 -1.90 -0.10
N LYS A 50 -18.25 -2.37 -0.56
CA LYS A 50 -19.54 -2.08 0.08
C LYS A 50 -19.59 -2.60 1.52
N GLN A 51 -19.12 -3.83 1.74
CA GLN A 51 -19.06 -4.44 3.07
C GLN A 51 -18.12 -3.67 4.01
N ALA A 52 -16.93 -3.29 3.53
CA ALA A 52 -15.98 -2.48 4.28
C ALA A 52 -16.57 -1.12 4.68
N GLY A 53 -17.33 -0.48 3.79
CA GLY A 53 -17.97 0.82 4.03
C GLY A 53 -19.15 0.78 5.02
N GLN A 54 -19.71 -0.39 5.31
CA GLN A 54 -20.82 -0.56 6.26
C GLN A 54 -20.34 -0.81 7.69
N LYS A 55 -19.06 -1.16 7.90
CA LYS A 55 -18.50 -1.44 9.22
C LYS A 55 -17.95 -0.17 9.85
N GLU A 56 -18.24 0.05 11.12
CA GLU A 56 -17.66 1.16 11.90
C GLU A 56 -16.18 0.93 12.22
N SER A 57 -15.73 -0.34 12.24
CA SER A 57 -14.33 -0.70 12.48
C SER A 57 -13.96 -2.05 11.83
N GLY A 58 -12.67 -2.22 11.53
CA GLY A 58 -12.11 -3.43 10.93
C GLY A 58 -11.66 -3.24 9.49
N HIS A 59 -11.08 -4.29 8.92
CA HIS A 59 -10.63 -4.34 7.53
C HIS A 59 -11.15 -5.63 6.89
N GLU A 60 -11.52 -5.55 5.62
CA GLU A 60 -11.80 -6.74 4.83
C GLU A 60 -10.53 -7.33 4.24
N ILE A 61 -10.54 -8.66 4.10
CA ILE A 61 -9.47 -9.38 3.41
C ILE A 61 -9.77 -9.34 1.92
N VAL A 62 -8.80 -8.90 1.13
CA VAL A 62 -8.89 -8.85 -0.33
C VAL A 62 -7.94 -9.90 -0.92
N PRO A 63 -8.46 -10.89 -1.67
CA PRO A 63 -7.60 -11.82 -2.41
C PRO A 63 -6.80 -11.07 -3.49
N PHE A 64 -5.49 -11.35 -3.57
CA PHE A 64 -4.58 -10.68 -4.50
C PHE A 64 -4.98 -10.84 -5.98
N GLN A 65 -5.60 -11.97 -6.33
CA GLN A 65 -6.07 -12.25 -7.70
C GLN A 65 -7.12 -11.25 -8.17
N LEU A 66 -7.93 -10.67 -7.27
CA LEU A 66 -8.90 -9.63 -7.62
C LEU A 66 -8.23 -8.32 -8.02
N LEU A 67 -6.95 -8.14 -7.70
CA LEU A 67 -6.18 -6.95 -8.04
C LEU A 67 -5.48 -7.07 -9.40
N GLU A 68 -5.41 -8.28 -9.96
CA GLU A 68 -4.76 -8.50 -11.25
C GLU A 68 -5.47 -7.71 -12.36
N GLY A 69 -4.69 -6.93 -13.11
CA GLY A 69 -5.22 -6.10 -14.19
C GLY A 69 -5.91 -4.80 -13.76
N THR A 70 -6.12 -4.58 -12.46
CA THR A 70 -6.66 -3.31 -11.95
C THR A 70 -5.62 -2.19 -12.01
N PRO A 71 -6.01 -0.92 -12.22
CA PRO A 71 -5.10 0.21 -12.21
C PRO A 71 -4.65 0.56 -10.78
N PHE A 72 -3.34 0.68 -10.58
CA PHE A 72 -2.74 1.08 -9.30
C PHE A 72 -2.33 2.55 -9.31
N ILE A 73 -2.49 3.21 -8.17
CA ILE A 73 -1.80 4.45 -7.84
C ILE A 73 -0.60 4.09 -6.97
N MET A 74 0.61 4.30 -7.48
CA MET A 74 1.83 3.83 -6.82
C MET A 74 2.72 4.99 -6.37
N LEU A 75 3.55 4.73 -5.36
CA LEU A 75 4.69 5.61 -5.11
C LEU A 75 5.72 5.44 -6.23
N LYS A 76 6.46 6.50 -6.54
CA LYS A 76 7.55 6.47 -7.52
C LYS A 76 8.66 5.49 -7.11
N GLU A 77 9.55 5.20 -8.06
CA GLU A 77 10.78 4.44 -7.78
C GLU A 77 11.64 5.12 -6.70
N GLY A 78 12.48 4.31 -6.03
CA GLY A 78 13.30 4.75 -4.90
C GLY A 78 12.62 4.68 -3.53
N TYR A 79 11.29 4.48 -3.49
CA TYR A 79 10.56 4.25 -2.24
C TYR A 79 10.54 2.75 -1.90
N GLY A 80 11.02 2.38 -0.70
CA GLY A 80 10.99 1.00 -0.22
C GLY A 80 9.58 0.39 -0.23
N PHE A 81 8.57 1.20 0.08
CA PHE A 81 7.16 0.77 0.03
C PHE A 81 6.71 0.30 -1.35
N ARG A 82 7.19 0.94 -2.44
CA ARG A 82 6.91 0.48 -3.81
C ARG A 82 7.46 -0.92 -4.03
N GLN A 83 8.69 -1.18 -3.58
CA GLN A 83 9.33 -2.49 -3.74
C GLN A 83 8.55 -3.58 -3.00
N VAL A 84 8.08 -3.29 -1.78
CA VAL A 84 7.23 -4.21 -1.02
C VAL A 84 5.96 -4.57 -1.80
N VAL A 85 5.23 -3.57 -2.33
CA VAL A 85 4.00 -3.81 -3.10
C VAL A 85 4.30 -4.60 -4.39
N MET A 86 5.35 -4.24 -5.13
CA MET A 86 5.76 -4.94 -6.34
C MET A 86 6.07 -6.41 -6.07
N GLU A 87 6.82 -6.70 -5.01
CA GLU A 87 7.20 -8.05 -4.62
C GLU A 87 6.00 -8.88 -4.17
N LEU A 88 5.07 -8.29 -3.41
CA LEU A 88 3.84 -8.96 -3.01
C LEU A 88 2.98 -9.34 -4.22
N CYS A 89 2.73 -8.42 -5.13
CA CYS A 89 1.99 -8.72 -6.37
C CYS A 89 2.70 -9.81 -7.18
N ARG A 90 4.03 -9.72 -7.31
CA ARG A 90 4.85 -10.70 -8.05
C ARG A 90 4.78 -12.09 -7.42
N HIS A 91 4.84 -12.18 -6.09
CA HIS A 91 4.68 -13.43 -5.34
C HIS A 91 3.31 -14.07 -5.59
N HIS A 92 2.27 -13.26 -5.84
CA HIS A 92 0.94 -13.71 -6.22
C HIS A 92 0.73 -13.87 -7.73
N GLY A 93 1.79 -13.81 -8.53
CA GLY A 93 1.77 -14.19 -9.95
C GLY A 93 1.50 -13.06 -10.95
N PHE A 94 1.37 -11.81 -10.51
CA PHE A 94 1.14 -10.67 -11.41
C PHE A 94 2.04 -9.47 -11.12
N GLN A 95 2.11 -8.53 -12.07
CA GLN A 95 2.75 -7.23 -11.86
C GLN A 95 1.67 -6.14 -11.81
N PRO A 96 1.70 -5.23 -10.82
CA PRO A 96 0.70 -4.18 -10.73
C PRO A 96 0.90 -3.17 -11.86
N LYS A 97 -0.19 -2.69 -12.45
CA LYS A 97 -0.17 -1.70 -13.53
C LYS A 97 -0.31 -0.30 -12.93
N ALA A 98 0.77 0.46 -12.86
CA ALA A 98 0.72 1.83 -12.38
C ALA A 98 0.02 2.76 -13.39
N ALA A 99 -1.23 3.16 -13.10
CA ALA A 99 -1.95 4.17 -13.87
C ALA A 99 -1.54 5.59 -13.48
N PHE A 100 -1.01 5.76 -12.26
CA PHE A 100 -0.48 7.02 -11.76
C PHE A 100 0.65 6.79 -10.76
N GLU A 101 1.64 7.69 -10.75
CA GLU A 101 2.77 7.64 -9.82
C GLU A 101 3.00 8.96 -9.09
N THR A 102 3.29 8.90 -7.78
CA THR A 102 3.54 10.08 -6.94
C THR A 102 4.67 9.88 -5.94
N SER A 103 5.27 10.97 -5.48
CA SER A 103 6.25 10.98 -4.37
C SER A 103 5.61 11.18 -3.00
N HIS A 104 4.30 11.41 -2.93
CA HIS A 104 3.58 11.74 -1.71
C HIS A 104 2.41 10.79 -1.48
N ILE A 105 2.42 10.11 -0.33
CA ILE A 105 1.36 9.16 0.04
C ILE A 105 -0.01 9.86 0.19
N GLN A 106 -0.02 11.11 0.65
CA GLN A 106 -1.24 11.91 0.77
C GLN A 106 -1.89 12.16 -0.60
N THR A 107 -1.08 12.36 -1.64
CA THR A 107 -1.58 12.52 -3.01
C THR A 107 -2.19 11.22 -3.52
N ALA A 108 -1.54 10.07 -3.27
CA ALA A 108 -2.09 8.78 -3.64
C ALA A 108 -3.47 8.55 -2.99
N GLN A 109 -3.57 8.79 -1.69
CA GLN A 109 -4.83 8.67 -0.94
C GLN A 109 -5.91 9.62 -1.43
N ALA A 110 -5.55 10.87 -1.78
CA ALA A 110 -6.50 11.84 -2.29
C ALA A 110 -7.07 11.45 -3.66
N LEU A 111 -6.25 10.82 -4.52
CA LEU A 111 -6.69 10.34 -5.83
C LEU A 111 -7.66 9.16 -5.70
N VAL A 112 -7.38 8.22 -4.81
CA VAL A 112 -8.29 7.09 -4.52
C VAL A 112 -9.68 7.59 -4.09
N LYS A 113 -9.75 8.67 -3.29
CA LYS A 113 -11.02 9.28 -2.87
C LYS A 113 -11.79 9.97 -3.99
N LYS A 114 -11.11 10.43 -5.04
CA LYS A 114 -11.68 11.23 -6.14
C LYS A 114 -12.03 10.40 -7.38
N THR A 115 -11.89 9.09 -7.33
CA THR A 115 -12.27 8.20 -8.44
C THR A 115 -13.79 8.24 -8.59
N ASN A 116 -14.26 8.95 -9.62
CA ASN A 116 -15.67 9.09 -10.02
C ASN A 116 -16.10 7.95 -10.95
#